data_AF-A0AAI9GJ39-F1
#
_entry.id   AF-A0AAI9GJ39-F1
#
_cell.length_a   1.000
_cell.length_b   1.000
_cell.length_c   1.000
_cell.angle_alpha   90.00
_cell.angle_beta   90.00
_cell.angle_gamma   90.00
#
_symmetry.space_group_name_H-M   'P 1'
#
loop_
_entity.id
_entity.type
_entity.pdbx_description
1 polymer ?
#
loop_
_entity_poly.entity_id
_entity_poly.type
_entity_poly.pdbx_seq_one_letter_code
_entity_poly.pdbx_strand_id
1 'polypeptide(L)' 'MDISKSDGGVRTLGIPTVIERLIQQGIAQKLSLLVEPTFSSSSYGFRPSRNAWQVVRQVR' A
#
# COMPACT_ATOMS: atom_id res chain seq x y z
N MET A 1 12.26 7.07 12.17
CA MET A 1 12.32 8.53 11.86
C MET A 1 10.94 9.10 12.02
N ASP A 2 10.78 10.20 12.73
CA ASP A 2 9.47 10.76 13.07
C ASP A 2 9.14 11.95 12.16
N ILE A 3 7.90 11.97 11.63
CA ILE A 3 7.36 13.08 10.86
C ILE A 3 6.02 13.52 11.46
N SER A 4 5.69 14.81 11.38
CA SER A 4 4.40 15.31 11.83
C SER A 4 3.27 14.87 10.88
N LYS A 5 2.09 14.61 11.46
CA LYS A 5 0.84 14.41 10.72
C LYS A 5 0.07 15.74 10.67
N SER A 6 -0.80 15.87 9.68
CA SER A 6 -1.67 17.04 9.51
C SER A 6 -2.71 17.21 10.64
N ASP A 7 -3.01 16.15 11.38
CA ASP A 7 -3.93 16.12 12.51
C ASP A 7 -3.25 16.37 13.87
N GLY A 8 -1.98 16.77 13.88
CA GLY A 8 -1.23 17.13 15.10
C GLY A 8 -0.49 15.98 15.77
N GLY A 9 -0.61 14.74 15.28
CA GLY A 9 0.15 13.59 15.79
C GLY A 9 1.54 13.42 15.16
N VAL A 10 2.29 12.43 15.64
CA VAL A 10 3.56 11.98 15.04
C VAL A 10 3.33 10.68 14.27
N ARG A 11 4.03 10.52 13.14
CA ARG A 11 4.14 9.29 12.36
C ARG A 11 5.59 8.82 12.35
N THR A 12 5.86 7.77 13.11
CA THR A 12 7.14 7.08 13.07
C THR A 12 7.23 6.19 11.84
N LEU A 13 8.31 6.35 11.07
CA LEU A 13 8.64 5.54 9.89
C LEU A 13 9.82 4.62 10.19
N GLY A 14 9.63 3.34 9.91
CA GLY A 14 10.71 2.36 9.77
C GLY A 14 11.17 2.34 8.32
N ILE A 15 12.27 3.04 8.02
CA ILE A 15 12.80 3.14 6.66
C ILE A 15 13.88 2.05 6.47
N PRO A 16 13.61 0.98 5.71
CA PRO A 16 14.63 0.00 5.36
C PRO A 16 15.71 0.60 4.46
N THR A 17 16.89 0.00 4.46
CA THR A 17 17.98 0.32 3.55
C THR A 17 17.58 0.11 2.08
N VAL A 18 18.36 0.65 1.14
CA VAL A 18 18.09 0.51 -0.30
C VAL A 18 18.05 -0.96 -0.72
N ILE A 19 18.98 -1.78 -0.22
CA ILE A 19 19.08 -3.19 -0.56
C ILE A 19 17.87 -3.98 -0.02
N GLU A 20 17.45 -3.69 1.20
CA GLU A 20 16.25 -4.30 1.77
C GLU A 20 15.00 -3.94 0.96
N ARG A 21 14.85 -2.68 0.54
CA ARG A 21 13.73 -2.28 -0.35
C ARG A 21 13.77 -2.98 -1.70
N LEU A 22 14.95 -3.16 -2.27
CA LEU A 22 15.13 -3.90 -3.52
C LEU A 22 14.63 -5.34 -3.38
N ILE A 23 15.03 -6.02 -2.30
CA ILE A 23 14.61 -7.40 -2.02
C ILE A 23 13.10 -7.46 -1.76
N GLN A 24 12.57 -6.58 -0.91
CA GLN A 24 11.13 -6.49 -0.61
C GLN A 24 10.31 -6.26 -1.89
N GLN A 25 10.77 -5.39 -2.79
CA GLN A 25 10.09 -5.12 -4.06
C GLN A 25 10.10 -6.34 -4.99
N GLY A 26 11.22 -7.07 -5.06
CA GLY A 26 11.29 -8.32 -5.84
C GLY A 26 10.33 -9.39 -5.33
N ILE A 27 10.22 -9.54 -4.00
CA ILE A 27 9.24 -10.44 -3.37
C ILE A 27 7.81 -9.98 -3.69
N ALA A 28 7.52 -8.68 -3.53
CA ALA A 28 6.21 -8.11 -3.81
C ALA A 28 5.76 -8.38 -5.25
N GLN A 29 6.65 -8.22 -6.25
CA GLN A 29 6.33 -8.51 -7.65
C GLN A 29 5.85 -9.96 -7.88
N LYS A 30 6.43 -10.93 -7.17
CA LYS A 30 6.01 -12.34 -7.28
C LYS A 30 4.73 -12.62 -6.52
N LEU A 31 4.61 -12.12 -5.29
CA LEU A 31 3.43 -12.35 -4.47
C LEU A 31 2.19 -11.65 -5.03
N SER A 32 2.32 -10.42 -5.53
CA SER A 32 1.20 -9.67 -6.11
C SER A 32 0.48 -10.45 -7.21
N LEU A 33 1.21 -11.15 -8.09
CA LEU A 33 0.59 -11.97 -9.14
C LEU A 33 -0.28 -13.11 -8.58
N LEU A 34 0.09 -13.66 -7.41
CA LEU A 34 -0.60 -14.78 -6.78
C LEU A 34 -1.81 -14.32 -5.96
N VAL A 35 -1.69 -13.20 -5.24
CA VAL A 35 -2.73 -12.73 -4.32
C VAL A 35 -3.73 -11.77 -4.96
N GLU A 36 -3.39 -11.12 -6.07
CA GLU A 36 -4.28 -10.16 -6.73
C GLU A 36 -5.66 -10.75 -7.10
N PRO A 37 -5.77 -12.00 -7.61
CA PRO A 37 -7.06 -12.63 -7.93
C PRO A 37 -7.89 -13.01 -6.70
N THR A 38 -7.27 -13.12 -5.50
CA THR A 38 -7.96 -13.56 -4.28
C THR A 38 -8.55 -12.42 -3.47
N PHE A 39 -8.16 -11.18 -3.78
CA PHE A 39 -8.73 -10.01 -3.12
C PHE A 39 -10.19 -9.78 -3.50
N SER A 40 -10.99 -9.38 -2.50
CA SER A 40 -12.37 -8.92 -2.69
C SER A 40 -12.46 -7.83 -3.78
N SER A 41 -13.58 -7.83 -4.48
CA SER A 41 -13.94 -6.77 -5.44
C SER A 41 -14.03 -5.39 -4.79
N SER A 42 -14.31 -5.32 -3.49
CA SER A 42 -14.36 -4.07 -2.70
C SER A 42 -13.03 -3.71 -2.03
N SER A 43 -11.91 -4.38 -2.38
CA SER A 43 -10.56 -4.02 -1.90
C SER A 43 -9.86 -3.07 -2.87
N TYR A 44 -9.41 -1.90 -2.38
CA TYR A 44 -8.86 -0.82 -3.22
C TYR A 44 -7.48 -0.31 -2.81
N GLY A 45 -7.06 -0.56 -1.56
CA GLY A 45 -5.78 -0.07 -1.06
C GLY A 45 -4.61 -0.85 -1.68
N PHE A 46 -3.57 -0.14 -2.11
CA PHE A 46 -2.27 -0.70 -2.52
C PHE A 46 -2.33 -1.73 -3.65
N ARG A 47 -3.36 -1.67 -4.51
CA ARG A 47 -3.56 -2.61 -5.63
C ARG A 47 -3.31 -1.96 -6.98
N PRO A 48 -2.79 -2.70 -7.97
CA PRO A 48 -2.67 -2.21 -9.35
C PRO A 48 -4.03 -1.74 -9.89
N SER A 49 -4.03 -0.61 -10.62
CA SER A 49 -5.23 -0.06 -11.26
C SER A 49 -6.41 0.26 -10.32
N ARG A 50 -6.17 0.35 -9.00
CA ARG A 50 -7.16 0.73 -8.00
C ARG A 50 -6.75 1.98 -7.23
N ASN A 51 -7.74 2.77 -6.78
CA ASN A 51 -7.48 4.00 -6.03
C ASN A 51 -8.61 4.37 -5.06
N ALA A 52 -8.31 5.30 -4.16
CA ALA A 52 -9.24 5.73 -3.11
C ALA A 52 -10.55 6.33 -3.66
N TRP A 53 -10.50 7.03 -4.80
CA TRP A 53 -11.70 7.63 -5.41
C TRP A 53 -12.70 6.60 -5.92
N GLN A 54 -12.25 5.40 -6.32
CA GLN A 54 -13.16 4.32 -6.68
C GLN A 54 -14.04 3.88 -5.49
N VAL A 55 -13.49 3.84 -4.27
CA VAL A 55 -14.26 3.55 -3.04
C VAL A 55 -15.37 4.58 -2.86
N VAL A 56 -15.03 5.87 -2.94
CA VAL A 56 -15.99 6.97 -2.75
C VAL A 56 -17.14 6.88 -3.76
N ARG A 57 -16.85 6.46 -5.00
CA ARG A 57 -17.88 6.26 -6.03
C ARG A 57 -18.75 5.02 -5.83
N GLN A 58 -18.22 3.95 -5.24
CA GLN A 58 -18.98 2.72 -5.00
C GLN A 58 -19.96 2.85 -3.83
N VAL A 59 -19.60 3.61 -2.79
CA VAL A 59 -20.42 3.78 -1.57
C VAL A 59 -21.54 4.81 -1.73
N ARG A 60 -21.48 5.63 -2.78
CA ARG A 60 -22.49 6.64 -3.10
C ARG A 60 -23.68 6.02 -3.82
#